data_AF-A0A0B6YMQ3-F1
#
_entry.id   AF-A0A0B6YMQ3-F1
#
_cell.length_a   1.000
_cell.length_b   1.000
_cell.length_c   1.000
_cell.angle_alpha   90.00
_cell.angle_beta   90.00
_cell.angle_gamma   90.00
#
_symmetry.space_group_name_H-M   'P 1'
#
loop_
_entity.id
_entity.type
_entity.pdbx_description
1 polymer ?
#
loop_
_entity_poly.entity_id
_entity_poly.type
_entity_poly.pdbx_seq_one_letter_code
_entity_poly.pdbx_strand_id
1 'polypeptide(L)'
;EAMKKGSKRVTFEEWLPIYEQVKKEKEVGTFADFLEGLKVFDKEETGKIFKTELRHVLLALGERLTADEADELLKDAADAEGLVNYEAFIKKVIAGPYPDDL
;
A
#
# COMPACT_ATOMS: atom_id res chain seq x y z
N GLU A 1 -23.85 -6.15 1.58
CA GLU A 1 -24.43 -5.28 0.53
C GLU A 1 -23.38 -4.26 0.11
N ALA A 2 -23.05 -4.19 -1.18
CA ALA A 2 -22.07 -3.23 -1.69
C ALA A 2 -22.68 -1.81 -1.71
N MET A 3 -22.03 -0.85 -1.07
CA MET A 3 -22.45 0.55 -1.11
C MET A 3 -22.38 1.07 -2.55
N LYS A 4 -23.50 1.51 -3.12
CA LYS A 4 -23.54 2.17 -4.43
C LYS A 4 -22.72 3.46 -4.41
N LYS A 5 -21.72 3.54 -5.29
CA LYS A 5 -20.94 4.76 -5.57
C LYS A 5 -21.91 5.90 -5.96
N GLY A 6 -21.98 6.95 -5.14
CA GLY A 6 -22.68 8.21 -5.48
C GLY A 6 -23.93 8.58 -4.68
N SER A 7 -24.33 7.85 -3.64
CA SER A 7 -25.65 8.09 -3.02
C SER A 7 -25.71 9.13 -1.89
N LYS A 8 -24.59 9.71 -1.42
CA LYS A 8 -24.61 10.72 -0.34
C LYS A 8 -23.54 11.79 -0.55
N ARG A 9 -23.97 13.06 -0.67
CA ARG A 9 -23.08 14.22 -0.52
C ARG A 9 -22.97 14.52 0.97
N VAL A 10 -21.76 14.84 1.44
CA VAL A 10 -21.46 15.16 2.83
C VAL A 10 -20.88 16.58 2.84
N THR A 11 -21.40 17.46 3.70
CA THR A 11 -20.83 18.79 3.89
C THR A 11 -19.52 18.72 4.65
N PHE A 12 -18.70 19.78 4.59
CA PHE A 12 -17.45 19.82 5.34
C PHE A 12 -17.67 19.67 6.85
N GLU A 13 -18.74 20.27 7.39
CA GLU A 13 -19.11 20.19 8.80
C GLU A 13 -19.51 18.77 9.22
N GLU A 14 -20.13 18.01 8.33
CA GLU A 14 -20.46 16.60 8.55
C GLU A 14 -19.23 15.67 8.39
N TRP A 15 -18.30 16.01 7.51
CA TRP A 15 -17.08 15.23 7.27
C TRP A 15 -16.03 15.42 8.36
N LEU A 16 -15.89 16.63 8.90
CA LEU A 16 -14.87 16.96 9.90
C LEU A 16 -14.85 16.01 11.12
N PRO A 17 -15.98 15.70 11.79
CA PRO A 17 -15.96 14.77 12.92
C PRO A 17 -15.58 13.34 12.50
N ILE A 18 -15.93 12.91 11.28
CA ILE A 18 -15.51 11.60 10.73
C ILE A 18 -13.99 11.59 10.55
N TYR A 19 -13.43 12.65 9.98
CA TYR A 19 -11.99 12.79 9.83
C TYR A 19 -11.25 12.84 11.18
N GLU A 20 -11.76 13.60 12.15
CA GLU A 20 -11.17 13.65 13.50
C GLU A 20 -11.17 12.30 14.20
N GLN A 21 -12.20 11.47 13.95
CA GLN A 21 -12.26 10.11 14.46
C GLN A 21 -11.20 9.22 13.78
N VAL A 22 -11.15 9.20 12.44
CA VAL A 22 -10.18 8.39 11.69
C VAL A 22 -8.74 8.82 11.99
N LYS A 23 -8.48 10.12 12.14
CA LYS A 23 -7.15 10.65 12.50
C LYS A 23 -6.65 10.17 13.87
N LYS A 24 -7.57 9.84 14.79
CA LYS A 24 -7.23 9.29 16.11
C LYS A 24 -6.91 7.80 16.05
N GLU A 25 -7.34 7.09 15.00
CA GLU A 25 -6.94 5.71 14.75
C GLU A 25 -5.45 5.71 14.37
N LYS A 26 -4.64 5.06 15.20
CA LYS A 26 -3.17 5.07 15.10
C LYS A 26 -2.61 3.82 14.41
N GLU A 27 -3.45 3.00 13.80
CA GLU A 27 -3.04 1.73 13.18
C GLU A 27 -2.46 1.93 11.78
N VAL A 28 -1.64 2.99 11.60
CA VAL A 28 -0.83 3.17 10.40
C VAL A 28 0.52 2.52 10.63
N GLY A 29 0.82 1.47 9.87
CA GLY A 29 2.12 0.79 9.93
C GLY A 29 3.27 1.77 9.69
N THR A 30 4.37 1.57 10.38
CA THR A 30 5.61 2.33 10.17
C THR A 30 6.43 1.72 9.04
N PHE A 31 7.40 2.48 8.52
CA PHE A 31 8.36 1.95 7.55
C PHE A 31 9.05 0.66 8.03
N ALA A 32 9.39 0.59 9.31
CA ALA A 32 10.02 -0.59 9.90
C ALA A 32 9.08 -1.80 9.88
N ASP A 33 7.80 -1.61 10.21
CA ASP A 33 6.81 -2.68 10.20
C ASP A 33 6.65 -3.29 8.80
N PHE A 34 6.59 -2.45 7.77
CA PHE A 34 6.51 -2.91 6.38
C PHE A 34 7.80 -3.61 5.93
N LEU A 35 8.96 -3.10 6.34
CA LEU A 35 10.25 -3.67 5.99
C LEU A 35 10.42 -5.07 6.60
N GLU A 36 10.14 -5.22 7.90
CA GLU A 36 10.17 -6.51 8.57
C GLU A 36 9.13 -7.48 8.01
N GLY A 37 7.93 -6.98 7.69
CA GLY A 37 6.87 -7.77 7.07
C GLY A 37 7.22 -8.32 5.69
N LEU A 38 7.97 -7.57 4.86
CA LEU A 38 8.42 -8.06 3.55
C LEU A 38 9.71 -8.88 3.61
N LYS A 39 10.56 -8.68 4.63
CA LYS A 39 11.81 -9.45 4.80
C LYS A 39 11.57 -10.96 4.94
N VAL A 40 10.41 -11.38 5.45
CA VAL A 40 10.07 -12.82 5.57
C VAL A 40 10.00 -13.55 4.22
N PHE A 41 9.84 -12.82 3.12
CA PHE A 41 9.81 -13.38 1.76
C PHE A 41 11.21 -13.42 1.11
N ASP A 42 12.17 -12.65 1.62
CA ASP A 42 13.56 -12.62 1.14
C ASP A 42 14.45 -13.56 1.96
N LYS A 43 14.34 -14.86 1.67
CA LYS A 43 15.08 -15.91 2.41
C LYS A 43 16.60 -15.81 2.27
N GLU A 44 17.07 -15.20 1.18
CA GLU A 44 18.48 -15.06 0.85
C GLU A 44 19.06 -13.69 1.28
N GLU A 45 18.24 -12.84 1.93
CA GLU A 45 18.62 -11.49 2.39
C GLU A 45 19.26 -10.62 1.29
N THR A 46 18.72 -10.73 0.08
CA THR A 46 19.17 -9.99 -1.11
C THR A 46 18.70 -8.53 -1.16
N GLY A 47 17.73 -8.17 -0.32
CA GLY A 47 17.00 -6.91 -0.39
C GLY A 47 15.95 -6.87 -1.51
N LYS A 48 15.63 -8.02 -2.13
CA LYS A 48 14.70 -8.14 -3.25
C LYS A 48 13.75 -9.33 -3.09
N ILE A 49 12.55 -9.21 -3.65
CA ILE A 49 11.54 -10.30 -3.71
C ILE A 49 10.90 -10.37 -5.08
N PHE A 50 10.35 -11.51 -5.48
CA PHE A 50 9.68 -11.62 -6.78
C PHE A 50 8.40 -10.77 -6.81
N LYS A 51 8.21 -10.01 -7.91
CA LYS A 51 6.99 -9.23 -8.14
C LYS A 51 5.74 -10.08 -8.02
N THR A 52 5.79 -11.33 -8.49
CA THR A 52 4.68 -12.28 -8.44
C THR A 52 4.31 -12.68 -7.01
N GLU A 53 5.29 -12.86 -6.14
CA GLU A 53 5.06 -13.20 -4.72
C GLU A 53 4.47 -12.00 -3.99
N LEU A 54 5.04 -10.81 -4.18
CA LEU A 54 4.51 -9.57 -3.61
C LEU A 54 3.07 -9.32 -4.07
N ARG A 55 2.78 -9.51 -5.37
CA ARG A 55 1.42 -9.41 -5.90
C ARG A 55 0.47 -10.41 -5.24
N HIS A 56 0.90 -11.66 -5.07
CA HIS A 56 0.06 -12.68 -4.43
C HIS A 56 -0.27 -12.30 -2.99
N VAL A 57 0.71 -11.80 -2.24
CA VAL A 57 0.53 -11.34 -0.86
C VAL A 57 -0.51 -10.23 -0.78
N LEU A 58 -0.41 -9.20 -1.62
CA LEU A 58 -1.33 -8.06 -1.64
C LEU A 58 -2.78 -8.44 -2.00
N LEU A 59 -2.98 -9.54 -2.73
CA LEU A 59 -4.30 -10.05 -3.10
C LEU A 59 -4.89 -11.03 -2.07
N ALA A 60 -4.05 -11.67 -1.25
CA ALA A 60 -4.47 -12.77 -0.38
C ALA A 60 -4.56 -12.40 1.11
N LEU A 61 -3.67 -11.53 1.59
CA LEU A 61 -3.48 -11.26 3.02
C LEU A 61 -3.99 -9.87 3.44
N GLY A 62 -4.47 -9.78 4.69
CA GLY A 62 -4.93 -8.52 5.28
C GLY A 62 -6.13 -7.89 4.57
N GLU A 63 -6.09 -6.56 4.42
CA GLU A 63 -7.00 -5.80 3.57
C GLU A 63 -6.59 -5.98 2.10
N ARG A 64 -7.32 -6.85 1.42
CA ARG A 64 -6.95 -7.29 0.07
C ARG A 64 -7.18 -6.19 -0.95
N LEU A 65 -6.17 -5.93 -1.76
CA LEU A 65 -6.31 -5.13 -2.95
C LEU A 65 -7.05 -5.91 -4.04
N THR A 66 -7.69 -5.18 -4.95
CA THR A 66 -8.14 -5.75 -6.22
C THR A 66 -6.94 -6.01 -7.14
N ALA A 67 -7.16 -6.83 -8.17
CA ALA A 67 -6.12 -7.12 -9.17
C ALA A 67 -5.62 -5.83 -9.84
N ASP A 68 -6.53 -4.94 -10.22
CA ASP A 68 -6.20 -3.67 -10.86
C ASP A 68 -5.40 -2.74 -9.93
N GLU A 69 -5.78 -2.63 -8.65
CA GLU A 69 -5.04 -1.83 -7.66
C GLU A 69 -3.63 -2.38 -7.42
N ALA A 70 -3.48 -3.70 -7.32
CA ALA A 70 -2.17 -4.33 -7.14
C ALA A 70 -1.28 -4.15 -8.38
N ASP A 71 -1.85 -4.24 -9.58
CA ASP A 71 -1.12 -4.06 -10.83
C ASP A 71 -0.69 -2.60 -11.04
N GLU A 72 -1.54 -1.64 -10.66
CA GLU A 72 -1.18 -0.21 -10.64
C GLU A 72 -0.07 0.08 -9.63
N LEU A 73 -0.18 -0.46 -8.41
CA LEU A 73 0.80 -0.26 -7.35
C LEU A 73 2.18 -0.84 -7.73
N LEU A 74 2.19 -2.02 -8.35
CA LEU A 74 3.42 -2.72 -8.77
C LEU A 74 3.90 -2.34 -10.17
N LYS A 75 3.31 -1.30 -10.76
CA LYS A 75 3.74 -0.76 -12.04
C LYS A 75 5.15 -0.18 -11.90
N ASP A 76 6.04 -0.63 -12.78
CA ASP A 76 7.45 -0.22 -12.81
C ASP A 76 8.22 -0.45 -11.50
N ALA A 77 7.73 -1.34 -10.61
CA ALA A 77 8.37 -1.65 -9.34
C ALA A 77 9.46 -2.73 -9.45
N ALA A 78 9.44 -3.51 -10.54
CA ALA A 78 10.36 -4.62 -10.76
C ALA A 78 11.46 -4.27 -11.75
N ASP A 79 12.64 -4.85 -11.56
CA ASP A 79 13.75 -4.78 -12.49
C ASP A 79 13.58 -5.75 -13.68
N ALA A 80 14.60 -5.84 -14.54
CA ALA A 80 14.60 -6.71 -15.71
C ALA A 80 14.50 -8.21 -15.38
N GLU A 81 14.77 -8.60 -14.13
CA GLU A 81 14.70 -9.97 -13.64
C GLU A 81 13.34 -10.28 -12.97
N GLY A 82 12.44 -9.28 -12.90
CA GLY A 82 11.15 -9.42 -12.25
C GLY A 82 11.21 -9.32 -10.72
N LEU A 83 12.31 -8.80 -10.18
CA LEU A 83 12.55 -8.64 -8.76
C LEU A 83 12.26 -7.20 -8.32
N VAL A 84 11.65 -7.04 -7.15
CA VAL A 84 11.30 -5.76 -6.53
C VAL A 84 12.24 -5.52 -5.37
N ASN A 85 12.97 -4.40 -5.38
CA ASN A 85 13.64 -3.90 -4.17
C ASN A 85 12.55 -3.37 -3.22
N TYR A 86 12.25 -4.14 -2.18
CA TYR A 86 11.10 -3.85 -1.32
C TYR A 86 11.32 -2.61 -0.44
N GLU A 87 12.56 -2.27 -0.09
CA GLU A 87 12.87 -1.04 0.65
C GLU A 87 12.52 0.22 -0.18
N ALA A 88 13.00 0.26 -1.42
CA ALA A 88 12.72 1.35 -2.36
C ALA A 88 11.22 1.41 -2.70
N PHE A 89 10.59 0.25 -2.85
CA PHE A 89 9.15 0.15 -3.08
C PHE A 89 8.34 0.75 -1.92
N ILE A 90 8.61 0.36 -0.67
CA ILE A 90 7.90 0.91 0.50
C ILE A 90 8.09 2.43 0.57
N LYS A 91 9.31 2.95 0.36
CA LYS A 91 9.56 4.41 0.35
C LYS A 91 8.71 5.13 -0.70
N LYS A 92 8.62 4.58 -1.91
CA LYS A 92 7.78 5.12 -2.99
C LYS A 92 6.30 5.11 -2.60
N VAL A 93 5.81 4.05 -1.97
CA VAL A 93 4.41 3.94 -1.54
C VAL A 93 4.09 4.93 -0.42
N ILE A 94 4.96 5.07 0.58
CA ILE A 94 4.76 6.01 1.70
C ILE A 94 4.83 7.47 1.25
N ALA A 95 5.75 7.80 0.32
CA ALA A 95 5.85 9.14 -0.23
C ALA A 95 4.59 9.55 -1.04
N GLY A 96 3.82 8.57 -1.50
CA GLY A 96 2.63 8.80 -2.32
C GLY A 96 2.94 9.28 -3.74
N PRO A 97 1.91 9.52 -4.56
CA PRO A 97 2.07 9.98 -5.94
C PRO A 97 2.53 11.44 -6.07
N TYR A 98 2.43 12.22 -5.00
CA TYR A 98 2.83 13.62 -4.95
C TYR A 98 3.79 13.82 -3.77
N PRO A 99 5.11 13.66 -4.00
CA PRO A 99 6.09 13.92 -2.94
C PRO A 99 6.03 15.39 -2.51
N ASP A 100 6.34 15.68 -1.25
CA ASP A 100 6.28 17.03 -0.62
C ASP A 100 7.15 18.09 -1.33
N ASP A 101 7.98 17.70 -2.32
CA ASP A 101 8.91 18.56 -3.05
C ASP A 101 8.30 19.26 -4.30
N LEU A 102 6.98 19.16 -4.52
CA LEU A 102 6.23 19.82 -5.61
C LEU A 102 5.35 20.98 -5.13
#